data_AF-A0A8B8N5X4-F1
#
_entry.id   AF-A0A8B8N5X4-F1
#
_cell.length_a   1.000
_cell.length_b   1.000
_cell.length_c   1.000
_cell.angle_alpha   90.00
_cell.angle_beta   90.00
_cell.angle_gamma   90.00
#
_symmetry.space_group_name_H-M   'P 1'
#
loop_
_entity.id
_entity.type
_entity.pdbx_description
1 polymer ?
#
loop_
_entity_poly.entity_id
_entity_poly.type
_entity_poly.pdbx_seq_one_letter_code
_entity_poly.pdbx_strand_id
1 'polypeptide(L)'
;FLPFHLWTARLLIVKLSSFDGCFLLRGSNCSLGRLQDSNAVLSHFNEYSENCFNEVSGDFSKNTRLLRSMKSDLDYIFQKLRSMKAKLLATYPDAFSDDSKGGIVDCRPDLELSQ
;
A
#
# COMPACT_ATOMS: atom_id res chain seq x y z
N PHE A 1 -5.84 57.63 -54.18
CA PHE A 1 -5.42 57.43 -52.78
C PHE A 1 -6.10 56.24 -52.08
N LEU A 2 -7.39 55.97 -52.34
CA LEU A 2 -8.13 54.82 -51.78
C LEU A 2 -7.55 53.40 -52.01
N PRO A 3 -6.99 53.02 -53.19
CA PRO A 3 -6.62 51.62 -53.44
C PRO A 3 -5.39 51.17 -52.63
N PHE A 4 -4.50 52.11 -52.27
CA PHE A 4 -3.31 51.80 -51.46
C PHE A 4 -3.68 51.51 -50.00
N HIS A 5 -4.61 52.30 -49.43
CA HIS A 5 -5.09 52.09 -48.07
C HIS A 5 -5.92 50.80 -47.92
N LEU A 6 -6.64 50.41 -48.97
CA LEU A 6 -7.36 49.15 -49.00
C LEU A 6 -6.40 47.95 -49.11
N TRP A 7 -5.30 48.10 -49.83
CA TRP A 7 -4.27 47.06 -49.94
C TRP A 7 -3.51 46.87 -48.62
N THR A 8 -3.16 47.95 -47.93
CA THR A 8 -2.54 47.87 -46.60
C THR A 8 -3.50 47.28 -45.56
N ALA A 9 -4.78 47.63 -45.59
CA ALA A 9 -5.79 47.03 -44.73
C ALA A 9 -5.94 45.52 -44.97
N ARG A 10 -5.99 45.07 -46.23
CA ARG A 10 -6.04 43.63 -46.55
C ARG A 10 -4.78 42.89 -46.12
N LEU A 11 -3.60 43.49 -46.30
CA LEU A 11 -2.34 42.93 -45.83
C LEU A 11 -2.30 42.82 -44.30
N LEU A 12 -2.81 43.83 -43.58
CA LEU A 12 -2.90 43.83 -42.12
C LEU A 12 -3.87 42.75 -41.61
N ILE A 13 -5.03 42.58 -42.27
CA ILE A 13 -6.01 41.53 -41.94
C ILE A 13 -5.40 40.12 -42.14
N VAL A 14 -4.66 39.89 -43.23
CA VAL A 14 -3.98 38.61 -43.47
C VAL A 14 -2.87 38.39 -42.42
N LYS A 15 -2.14 39.44 -42.04
CA LYS A 15 -1.09 39.37 -41.01
C LYS A 15 -1.68 39.07 -39.62
N LEU A 16 -2.80 39.69 -39.26
CA LEU A 16 -3.55 39.43 -38.02
C LEU A 16 -4.09 38.01 -37.99
N SER A 17 -4.78 37.56 -39.05
CA SER A 17 -5.34 36.21 -39.12
C SER A 17 -4.27 35.11 -39.03
N SER A 18 -3.09 35.32 -39.62
CA SER A 18 -1.95 34.40 -39.48
C SER A 18 -1.32 34.44 -38.08
N PHE A 19 -1.28 35.61 -37.44
CA PHE A 19 -0.78 35.77 -36.08
C PHE A 19 -1.72 35.12 -35.05
N ASP A 20 -3.03 35.32 -35.20
CA ASP A 20 -4.07 34.67 -34.39
C ASP A 20 -4.00 33.14 -34.52
N GLY A 21 -3.80 32.61 -35.74
CA GLY A 21 -3.63 31.17 -35.96
C GLY A 21 -2.41 30.58 -35.23
N CYS A 22 -1.23 31.22 -35.31
CA CYS A 22 -0.03 30.79 -34.59
C CYS A 22 -0.17 30.92 -33.08
N PHE A 23 -0.83 31.98 -32.60
CA PHE A 23 -1.07 32.21 -31.16
C PHE A 23 -2.02 31.15 -30.60
N LEU A 24 -3.12 30.87 -31.30
CA LEU A 24 -4.08 29.82 -30.94
C LEU A 24 -3.42 28.44 -30.97
N LEU A 25 -2.68 28.12 -32.03
CA LEU A 25 -1.94 26.85 -32.13
C LEU A 25 -0.94 26.70 -30.98
N ARG A 26 -0.20 27.77 -30.64
CA ARG A 26 0.76 27.74 -29.53
C ARG A 26 0.09 27.59 -28.17
N GLY A 27 -1.06 28.24 -27.96
CA GLY A 27 -1.88 28.07 -26.76
C GLY A 27 -2.34 26.64 -26.56
N SER A 28 -2.91 26.04 -27.61
CA SER A 28 -3.37 24.64 -27.61
C SER A 28 -2.24 23.66 -27.31
N ASN A 29 -1.06 23.86 -27.90
CA ASN A 29 0.12 23.01 -27.65
C ASN A 29 0.68 23.18 -26.24
N CYS A 30 0.70 24.39 -25.68
CA CYS A 30 1.10 24.60 -24.28
C CYS A 30 0.16 23.89 -23.30
N SER A 31 -1.15 23.93 -23.52
CA SER A 31 -2.11 23.18 -22.68
C SER A 31 -1.92 21.67 -22.81
N LEU A 32 -1.66 21.16 -24.02
CA LEU A 32 -1.40 19.74 -24.26
C LEU A 32 -0.11 19.28 -23.57
N GLY A 33 0.97 20.05 -23.66
CA GLY A 33 2.24 19.72 -22.99
C GLY A 33 2.08 19.62 -21.47
N ARG A 34 1.39 20.59 -20.84
CA ARG A 34 1.13 20.55 -19.40
C ARG A 34 0.28 19.35 -18.95
N LEU A 35 -0.70 18.96 -19.77
CA LEU A 35 -1.50 17.77 -19.49
C LEU A 35 -0.67 16.49 -19.64
N GLN A 36 0.23 16.44 -20.61
CA GLN A 36 1.12 15.31 -20.83
C GLN A 36 2.15 15.17 -19.69
N ASP A 37 2.74 16.27 -19.23
CA ASP A 37 3.61 16.30 -18.05
C ASP A 37 2.87 15.82 -16.80
N SER A 38 1.63 16.29 -16.61
CA SER A 38 0.79 15.86 -15.48
C SER A 38 0.46 14.36 -15.56
N ASN A 39 0.19 13.84 -16.77
CA ASN A 39 -0.07 12.42 -16.99
C ASN A 39 1.20 11.57 -16.74
N ALA A 40 2.38 12.06 -17.11
CA ALA A 40 3.65 11.40 -16.80
C ALA A 40 3.89 11.28 -15.29
N VAL A 41 3.61 12.37 -14.54
CA VAL A 41 3.71 12.35 -13.07
C VAL A 41 2.70 11.38 -12.44
N LEU A 42 1.46 11.35 -12.94
CA LEU A 42 0.44 10.40 -12.47
C LEU A 42 0.82 8.95 -12.77
N SER A 43 1.40 8.67 -13.94
CA SER A 43 1.89 7.33 -14.28
C SER A 43 3.01 6.88 -13.35
N HIS A 44 3.96 7.77 -13.05
CA HIS A 44 5.03 7.48 -12.10
C HIS A 44 4.49 7.28 -10.67
N PHE A 45 3.51 8.09 -10.26
CA PHE A 45 2.85 7.89 -8.96
C PHE A 45 2.12 6.55 -8.89
N ASN A 46 1.43 6.15 -9.96
CA ASN A 46 0.73 4.89 -10.03
C ASN A 46 1.70 3.70 -9.92
N GLU A 47 2.80 3.71 -10.67
CA GLU A 47 3.85 2.70 -10.59
C GLU A 47 4.51 2.65 -9.20
N TYR A 48 4.80 3.81 -8.62
CA TYR A 48 5.32 3.90 -7.25
C TYR A 48 4.34 3.31 -6.23
N SER A 49 3.04 3.62 -6.36
CA SER A 49 2.01 3.12 -5.46
C SER A 49 1.83 1.60 -5.57
N GLU A 50 1.92 1.05 -6.77
CA GLU A 50 1.87 -0.39 -7.02
C GLU A 50 3.09 -1.09 -6.43
N ASN A 51 4.29 -0.54 -6.62
CA ASN A 51 5.52 -1.11 -6.06
C ASN A 51 5.50 -1.12 -4.52
N CYS A 52 5.08 0.00 -3.90
CA CYS A 52 4.93 0.08 -2.45
C CYS A 52 3.90 -0.94 -1.93
N PHE A 53 2.78 -1.10 -2.62
CA PHE A 53 1.78 -2.10 -2.27
C PHE A 53 2.31 -3.53 -2.40
N ASN A 54 3.04 -3.84 -3.48
CA ASN A 54 3.61 -5.17 -3.71
C ASN A 54 4.69 -5.53 -2.68
N GLU A 55 5.52 -4.57 -2.27
CA GLU A 55 6.51 -4.76 -1.22
C GLU A 55 5.83 -5.06 0.13
N VAL A 56 4.92 -4.20 0.56
CA VAL A 56 4.21 -4.33 1.84
C VAL A 56 3.34 -5.59 1.88
N SER A 57 2.61 -5.89 0.80
CA SER A 57 1.77 -7.09 0.72
C SER A 57 2.61 -8.38 0.67
N GLY A 58 3.75 -8.35 -0.01
CA GLY A 58 4.71 -9.45 -0.04
C GLY A 58 5.24 -9.78 1.35
N ASP A 59 5.67 -8.77 2.11
CA ASP A 59 6.18 -8.95 3.46
C ASP A 59 5.09 -9.32 4.47
N PHE A 60 3.89 -8.75 4.35
CA PHE A 60 2.74 -9.16 5.15
C PHE A 60 2.39 -10.64 4.94
N SER A 61 2.42 -11.10 3.68
CA SER A 61 2.18 -12.50 3.33
C SER A 61 3.24 -13.44 3.95
N LYS A 62 4.53 -13.08 3.84
CA LYS A 62 5.63 -13.84 4.48
C LYS A 62 5.46 -13.88 6.00
N ASN A 63 5.22 -12.75 6.64
CA ASN A 63 5.03 -12.64 8.08
C ASN A 63 3.83 -13.47 8.56
N THR A 64 2.70 -13.40 7.84
CA THR A 64 1.51 -14.20 8.15
C THR A 64 1.77 -15.71 8.03
N ARG A 65 2.57 -16.13 7.06
CA ARG A 65 3.00 -17.54 6.93
C ARG A 65 3.87 -17.97 8.11
N LEU A 66 4.83 -17.14 8.51
CA LEU A 66 5.69 -17.40 9.67
C LEU A 66 4.86 -17.56 10.95
N LEU A 67 3.95 -16.62 11.23
CA LEU A 67 3.06 -16.67 12.38
C LEU A 67 2.21 -17.96 12.39
N ARG A 68 1.76 -18.42 11.21
CA ARG A 68 1.02 -19.67 11.08
C ARG A 68 1.86 -20.89 11.43
N SER A 69 3.14 -20.90 11.04
CA SER A 69 4.09 -21.96 11.41
C SER A 69 4.33 -21.97 12.92
N MET A 70 4.63 -20.81 13.51
CA MET A 70 4.85 -20.69 14.95
C MET A 70 3.62 -21.14 15.74
N LYS A 71 2.41 -20.82 15.26
CA LYS A 71 1.16 -21.32 15.85
C LYS A 71 1.10 -22.85 15.81
N SER A 72 1.42 -23.49 14.67
CA SER A 72 1.40 -24.96 14.59
C SER A 72 2.46 -25.60 15.49
N ASP A 73 3.63 -24.98 15.62
CA ASP A 73 4.69 -25.48 16.49
C ASP A 73 4.26 -25.43 17.97
N LEU A 74 3.63 -24.33 18.39
CA LEU A 74 3.06 -24.19 19.73
C LEU A 74 1.94 -25.21 19.99
N ASP A 75 1.03 -25.38 19.02
CA ASP A 75 -0.05 -26.37 19.11
C ASP A 75 0.51 -27.78 19.33
N TYR A 76 1.56 -28.15 18.58
CA TYR A 76 2.25 -29.42 18.75
C TYR A 76 2.90 -29.56 20.13
N ILE A 77 3.57 -28.52 20.63
CA ILE A 77 4.18 -28.52 21.97
C ILE A 77 3.10 -28.73 23.05
N PHE A 78 1.99 -27.99 22.97
CA PHE A 78 0.88 -28.13 23.93
C PHE A 78 0.21 -29.50 23.84
N GLN A 79 -0.01 -30.03 22.63
CA GLN A 79 -0.54 -31.37 22.42
C GLN A 79 0.39 -32.43 23.04
N LYS A 80 1.70 -32.28 22.85
CA LYS A 80 2.73 -33.20 23.39
C LYS A 80 2.82 -33.14 24.91
N LEU A 81 2.78 -31.94 25.50
CA LEU A 81 2.69 -31.75 26.94
C LEU A 81 1.42 -32.37 27.53
N ARG A 82 0.26 -32.13 26.90
CA ARG A 82 -1.02 -32.70 27.34
C ARG A 82 -1.00 -34.23 27.26
N SER A 83 -0.42 -34.79 26.20
CA SER A 83 -0.26 -36.23 26.02
C SER A 83 0.67 -36.83 27.08
N MET A 84 1.79 -36.17 27.39
CA MET A 84 2.70 -36.61 28.45
C MET A 84 2.05 -36.54 29.84
N LYS A 85 1.34 -35.45 30.13
CA LYS A 85 0.59 -35.30 31.38
C LYS A 85 -0.49 -36.39 31.53
N ALA A 86 -1.22 -36.68 30.46
CA ALA A 86 -2.23 -37.75 30.45
C ALA A 86 -1.60 -39.13 30.70
N LYS A 87 -0.45 -39.42 30.09
CA LYS A 87 0.30 -40.66 30.35
C LYS A 87 0.76 -40.75 31.80
N LEU A 88 1.31 -39.66 32.36
CA LEU A 88 1.73 -39.60 33.77
C LEU A 88 0.57 -39.83 34.73
N LEU A 89 -0.59 -39.21 34.50
CA LEU A 89 -1.81 -39.42 35.30
C LEU A 89 -2.32 -40.86 35.20
N ALA A 90 -2.22 -41.48 34.03
CA ALA A 90 -2.62 -42.87 33.83
C ALA A 90 -1.66 -43.86 34.52
N THR A 91 -0.35 -43.58 34.54
CA THR A 91 0.66 -44.44 35.16
C THR A 91 0.76 -44.24 36.68
N TYR A 92 0.52 -43.01 37.16
CA TYR A 92 0.61 -42.64 38.58
C TYR A 92 -0.57 -41.75 38.98
N PRO A 93 -1.75 -42.33 39.24
CA PRO A 93 -2.93 -41.57 39.62
C PRO A 93 -2.79 -40.88 41.00
N ASP A 94 -1.96 -41.40 41.90
CA ASP A 94 -1.74 -40.85 43.25
C ASP A 94 -0.69 -39.71 43.32
N ALA A 95 -0.02 -39.38 42.21
CA ALA A 95 1.07 -38.39 42.21
C ALA A 95 0.60 -36.93 42.06
N PHE A 96 -0.68 -36.69 41.77
CA PHE A 96 -1.23 -35.36 41.56
C PHE A 96 -2.40 -35.11 42.52
N SER A 97 -2.09 -34.85 43.80
CA SER A 97 -3.01 -34.20 44.72
C SER A 97 -3.35 -32.80 44.18
N ASP A 98 -4.63 -32.42 44.25
CA ASP A 98 -5.26 -31.25 43.60
C ASP A 98 -4.69 -29.86 44.01
N ASP A 99 -3.75 -29.83 44.96
CA ASP A 99 -3.16 -28.62 45.57
C ASP A 99 -2.23 -27.82 44.65
N SER A 100 -1.84 -28.36 43.50
CA SER A 100 -0.90 -27.72 42.56
C SER A 100 -1.56 -27.09 41.34
N LYS A 101 -2.86 -26.75 41.42
CA LYS A 101 -3.52 -25.78 40.50
C LYS A 101 -3.13 -24.34 40.82
N GLY A 102 -1.88 -24.10 41.24
CA GLY A 102 -1.31 -22.77 41.34
C GLY A 102 -1.28 -22.15 39.96
N GLY A 103 -2.13 -21.15 39.75
CA GLY A 103 -2.37 -20.51 38.47
C GLY A 103 -1.07 -20.16 37.76
N ILE A 104 -0.92 -20.65 36.54
CA ILE A 104 0.10 -20.12 35.64
C ILE A 104 -0.41 -18.74 35.20
N VAL A 105 -0.12 -17.74 36.03
CA VAL A 105 -0.33 -16.34 35.70
C VAL A 105 0.73 -15.98 34.66
N ASP A 106 0.26 -15.59 33.48
CA ASP A 106 1.09 -15.05 32.42
C ASP A 106 1.60 -13.67 32.86
N CYS A 107 2.80 -13.64 33.46
CA CYS A 107 3.43 -12.44 34.00
C CYS A 107 4.04 -11.51 32.93
N ARG A 108 3.53 -11.51 31.69
CA ARG A 108 4.02 -10.59 30.66
C ARG A 108 3.66 -9.15 31.04
N PRO A 109 4.65 -8.27 31.27
CA PRO A 109 4.43 -6.94 31.84
C PRO A 109 3.90 -5.91 30.83
N ASP A 110 3.63 -6.27 29.57
CA ASP A 110 3.31 -5.33 28.49
C ASP A 110 1.84 -5.33 28.03
N LEU A 111 0.98 -6.20 28.58
CA LEU A 111 -0.43 -6.22 28.20
C LEU A 111 -1.25 -5.24 29.06
N GLU A 112 -1.05 -3.94 28.80
CA GLU A 112 -2.00 -2.90 29.19
C GLU A 112 -3.36 -3.25 28.56
N LEU A 113 -4.27 -3.80 29.36
CA LEU A 113 -5.67 -3.98 29.01
C LEU A 113 -6.30 -2.58 28.91
N SER A 114 -6.19 -1.99 27.72
CA SER A 114 -6.89 -0.75 27.40
C SER A 114 -8.40 -0.98 27.61
N GLN A 115 -8.96 -0.26 28.57
CA GLN A 115 -10.39 -0.26 28.94
C GLN A 115 -11.28 0.28 27.82
#